data_AF-A0A9E2K6H6-F1
#
_entry.id   AF-A0A9E2K6H6-F1
#
_cell.length_a   1.000
_cell.length_b   1.000
_cell.length_c   1.000
_cell.angle_alpha   90.00
_cell.angle_beta   90.00
_cell.angle_gamma   90.00
#
_symmetry.space_group_name_H-M   'P 1'
#
loop_
_entity.id
_entity.type
_entity.pdbx_description
1 polymer ?
#
loop_
_entity_poly.entity_id
_entity_poly.type
_entity_poly.pdbx_seq_one_letter_code
_entity_poly.pdbx_strand_id
1 'polypeptide(L)'
;MFDSLRSLDDAAVIDAVEACARAEAAAAAGRLAAIAELARRRCGDDDRALWACDSWDSAAAEVAAVLGLSHGRACGQLHLGVALYRRLPRLAALFADGVLSYRTVAAVVWRTDLVQDADALG
;
A
#
# COMPACT_ATOMS: atom_id res chain seq x y z
N MET A 1 -18.11 3.85 -22.57
CA MET A 1 -17.70 3.92 -21.15
C MET A 1 -17.21 5.31 -20.77
N PHE A 2 -16.42 6.01 -21.60
CA PHE A 2 -16.02 7.40 -21.35
C PHE A 2 -16.95 8.47 -21.93
N ASP A 3 -17.92 8.10 -22.78
CA ASP A 3 -18.83 9.07 -23.42
C ASP A 3 -19.74 9.80 -22.42
N SER A 4 -19.98 9.23 -21.24
CA SER A 4 -20.71 9.92 -20.16
C SER A 4 -19.95 11.11 -19.59
N LEU A 5 -18.61 11.17 -19.73
CA LEU A 5 -17.81 12.32 -19.28
C LEU A 5 -17.94 13.50 -20.24
N ARG A 6 -18.25 13.27 -21.52
CA ARG A 6 -18.36 14.33 -22.54
C ARG A 6 -19.55 15.26 -22.34
N SER A 7 -20.56 14.82 -21.58
CA SER A 7 -21.74 15.60 -21.26
C SER A 7 -21.65 16.36 -19.94
N LEU A 8 -20.56 16.21 -19.18
CA LEU A 8 -20.34 16.90 -17.93
C LEU A 8 -19.75 18.29 -18.16
N ASP A 9 -20.00 19.21 -17.25
CA ASP A 9 -19.24 20.46 -17.17
C ASP A 9 -17.88 20.22 -16.51
N ASP A 10 -16.99 21.22 -16.60
CA ASP A 10 -15.61 21.10 -16.09
C ASP A 10 -15.57 20.76 -14.59
N ALA A 11 -16.51 21.31 -13.79
CA ALA A 11 -16.60 21.04 -12.36
C ALA A 11 -16.92 19.56 -12.09
N ALA A 12 -17.95 19.02 -12.76
CA ALA A 12 -18.30 17.62 -12.61
C ALA A 12 -17.23 16.66 -13.16
N VAL A 13 -16.45 17.07 -14.18
CA VAL A 13 -15.27 16.31 -14.62
C VAL A 13 -14.20 16.26 -13.54
N ILE A 14 -13.94 17.38 -12.84
CA ILE A 14 -12.99 17.41 -11.71
C ILE A 14 -13.48 16.53 -10.55
N ASP A 15 -14.77 16.58 -10.20
CA ASP A 15 -15.35 15.72 -9.17
C ASP A 15 -15.18 14.23 -9.53
N ALA A 16 -15.34 13.88 -10.82
CA ALA A 16 -15.11 12.52 -11.29
C ALA A 16 -13.63 12.10 -11.15
N VAL A 17 -12.68 13.00 -11.40
CA VAL A 17 -11.25 12.75 -11.17
C VAL A 17 -10.98 12.50 -9.69
N GLU A 18 -11.53 13.32 -8.80
CA GLU A 18 -11.38 13.13 -7.35
C GLU A 18 -11.96 11.79 -6.89
N ALA A 19 -13.19 11.47 -7.32
CA ALA A 19 -13.85 10.22 -6.98
C ALA A 19 -13.03 9.00 -7.44
N CYS A 20 -12.47 9.04 -8.65
CA CYS A 20 -11.59 8.00 -9.16
C CYS A 20 -10.31 7.88 -8.33
N ALA A 21 -9.68 9.00 -7.98
CA ALA A 21 -8.45 9.00 -7.19
C ALA A 21 -8.66 8.42 -5.78
N ARG A 22 -9.79 8.76 -5.13
CA ARG A 22 -10.15 8.19 -3.82
C ARG A 22 -10.41 6.69 -3.91
N ALA A 23 -11.12 6.25 -4.94
CA ALA A 23 -11.37 4.83 -5.19
C ALA A 23 -10.06 4.06 -5.47
N GLU A 24 -9.15 4.64 -6.25
CA GLU A 24 -7.83 4.06 -6.51
C GLU A 24 -7.01 3.93 -5.22
N ALA A 25 -7.01 4.96 -4.38
CA ALA A 25 -6.34 4.93 -3.08
C ALA A 25 -6.90 3.83 -2.16
N ALA A 26 -8.22 3.76 -2.02
CA ALA A 26 -8.88 2.73 -1.22
C ALA A 26 -8.57 1.31 -1.74
N ALA A 27 -8.62 1.10 -3.06
CA ALA A 27 -8.28 -0.18 -3.69
C ALA A 27 -6.79 -0.54 -3.48
N ALA A 28 -5.90 0.44 -3.55
CA ALA A 28 -4.48 0.26 -3.29
C ALA A 28 -4.20 -0.06 -1.81
N ALA A 29 -4.93 0.55 -0.87
CA ALA A 29 -4.87 0.21 0.55
C ALA A 29 -5.30 -1.25 0.79
N GLY A 30 -6.42 -1.68 0.19
CA GLY A 30 -6.88 -3.07 0.26
C GLY A 30 -5.87 -4.06 -0.30
N ARG A 31 -5.24 -3.73 -1.45
CA ARG A 31 -4.16 -4.55 -2.01
C ARG A 31 -2.96 -4.67 -1.06
N LEU A 32 -2.50 -3.55 -0.48
CA LEU A 32 -1.38 -3.59 0.46
C LEU A 32 -1.71 -4.34 1.75
N ALA A 33 -2.94 -4.27 2.24
CA ALA A 33 -3.40 -5.06 3.38
C ALA A 33 -3.36 -6.58 3.07
N ALA A 34 -3.80 -6.99 1.89
CA ALA A 34 -3.71 -8.39 1.45
C ALA A 34 -2.25 -8.87 1.31
N ILE A 35 -1.37 -8.01 0.77
CA ILE A 35 0.07 -8.29 0.68
C ILE A 35 0.69 -8.41 2.07
N ALA A 36 0.32 -7.55 3.02
CA ALA A 36 0.79 -7.61 4.40
C ALA A 36 0.38 -8.92 5.08
N GLU A 37 -0.87 -9.36 4.87
CA GLU A 37 -1.35 -10.64 5.39
C GLU A 37 -0.61 -11.83 4.77
N LEU A 38 -0.31 -11.80 3.46
CA LEU A 38 0.53 -12.83 2.83
C LEU A 38 1.93 -12.87 3.45
N ALA A 39 2.55 -11.69 3.65
CA ALA A 39 3.85 -11.58 4.29
C ALA A 39 3.82 -12.16 5.71
N ARG A 40 2.80 -11.84 6.50
CA ARG A 40 2.61 -12.36 7.86
C ARG A 40 2.47 -13.88 7.88
N ARG A 41 1.71 -14.48 6.94
CA ARG A 41 1.56 -15.94 6.83
C ARG A 41 2.85 -16.66 6.44
N ARG A 42 3.66 -16.05 5.58
CA ARG A 42 4.89 -16.66 5.06
C ARG A 42 6.08 -16.48 6.01
N CYS A 43 6.23 -15.29 6.56
CA CYS A 43 7.39 -14.90 7.33
C CYS A 43 7.17 -15.02 8.85
N GLY A 44 5.92 -15.08 9.31
CA GLY A 44 5.57 -15.06 10.72
C GLY A 44 5.33 -13.64 11.25
N ASP A 45 5.10 -13.55 12.56
CA ASP A 45 4.65 -12.31 13.23
C ASP A 45 5.64 -11.72 14.24
N ASP A 46 6.82 -12.32 14.41
CA ASP A 46 7.89 -11.77 15.25
C ASP A 46 8.86 -10.89 14.45
N ASP A 47 9.70 -10.12 15.15
CA ASP A 47 10.69 -9.23 14.51
C ASP A 47 11.72 -9.99 13.66
N ARG A 48 11.87 -11.30 13.88
CA ARG A 48 12.75 -12.19 13.12
C ARG A 48 12.11 -12.72 11.84
N ALA A 49 10.81 -12.50 11.63
CA ALA A 49 10.13 -12.77 10.37
C ALA A 49 10.84 -12.10 9.18
N LEU A 50 11.44 -10.93 9.40
CA LEU A 50 12.21 -10.19 8.40
C LEU A 50 13.58 -10.81 8.11
N TRP A 51 14.02 -11.82 8.87
CA TRP A 51 15.31 -12.51 8.69
C TRP A 51 15.18 -13.75 7.80
N ALA A 52 13.96 -14.21 7.53
CA ALA A 52 13.71 -15.35 6.66
C ALA A 52 13.68 -14.91 5.18
N CYS A 53 14.88 -14.81 4.60
CA CYS A 53 15.07 -14.36 3.22
C CYS A 53 14.24 -15.19 2.23
N ASP A 54 14.25 -16.52 2.36
CA ASP A 54 13.55 -17.42 1.43
C ASP A 54 12.03 -17.26 1.46
N SER A 55 11.42 -17.08 2.64
CA SER A 55 9.96 -16.88 2.74
C SER A 55 9.53 -15.50 2.24
N TRP A 56 10.37 -14.49 2.44
CA TRP A 56 10.14 -13.16 1.89
C TRP A 56 10.22 -13.17 0.37
N ASP A 57 11.27 -13.78 -0.18
CA ASP A 57 11.47 -13.91 -1.62
C ASP A 57 10.37 -14.74 -2.28
N SER A 58 9.89 -15.80 -1.63
CA SER A 58 8.71 -16.55 -2.09
C SER A 58 7.46 -15.67 -2.16
N ALA A 59 7.18 -14.88 -1.13
CA ALA A 59 6.04 -13.95 -1.13
C ALA A 59 6.20 -12.88 -2.22
N ALA A 60 7.42 -12.37 -2.42
CA ALA A 60 7.72 -11.36 -3.42
C ALA A 60 7.53 -11.92 -4.84
N ALA A 61 7.92 -13.17 -5.08
CA ALA A 61 7.70 -13.84 -6.36
C ALA A 61 6.21 -14.04 -6.67
N GLU A 62 5.40 -14.44 -5.69
CA GLU A 62 3.94 -14.57 -5.85
C GLU A 62 3.29 -13.21 -6.17
N VAL A 63 3.65 -12.16 -5.42
CA VAL A 63 3.16 -10.79 -5.66
C VAL A 63 3.62 -10.27 -7.02
N ALA A 64 4.87 -10.51 -7.40
CA ALA A 64 5.43 -10.12 -8.69
C ALA A 64 4.64 -10.75 -9.84
N ALA A 65 4.34 -12.05 -9.76
CA ALA A 65 3.57 -12.76 -10.76
C ALA A 65 2.14 -12.23 -10.91
N VAL A 66 1.44 -11.95 -9.80
CA VAL A 66 0.07 -11.44 -9.82
C VAL A 66 -0.02 -10.00 -10.35
N LEU A 67 0.95 -9.15 -10.01
CA LEU A 67 0.92 -7.71 -10.35
C LEU A 67 1.73 -7.35 -11.60
N GLY A 68 2.43 -8.31 -12.22
CA GLY A 68 3.31 -8.04 -13.36
C GLY A 68 4.48 -7.13 -12.99
N LEU A 69 5.02 -7.24 -11.77
CA LEU A 69 6.11 -6.42 -11.26
C LEU A 69 7.45 -7.16 -11.31
N SER A 70 8.55 -6.42 -11.33
CA SER A 70 9.85 -7.02 -11.02
C SER A 70 9.94 -7.42 -9.55
N HIS A 71 10.78 -8.41 -9.24
CA HIS A 71 10.99 -8.90 -7.87
C HIS A 71 11.27 -7.78 -6.88
N GLY A 72 12.21 -6.88 -7.19
CA GLY A 72 12.52 -5.74 -6.32
C GLY A 72 11.34 -4.78 -6.08
N ARG A 73 10.47 -4.58 -7.08
CA ARG A 73 9.25 -3.76 -6.91
C ARG A 73 8.21 -4.49 -6.05
N ALA A 74 8.12 -5.81 -6.16
CA ALA A 74 7.28 -6.62 -5.28
C ALA A 74 7.79 -6.64 -3.83
N CYS A 75 9.10 -6.72 -3.60
CA CYS A 75 9.70 -6.52 -2.28
C CYS A 75 9.32 -5.16 -1.69
N GLY A 76 9.33 -4.10 -2.51
CA GLY A 76 8.84 -2.79 -2.09
C GLY A 76 7.36 -2.78 -1.70
N GLN A 77 6.49 -3.52 -2.42
CA GLN A 77 5.07 -3.66 -2.03
C GLN A 77 4.92 -4.38 -0.68
N LEU A 78 5.65 -5.47 -0.48
CA LEU A 78 5.65 -6.21 0.78
C LEU A 78 6.08 -5.32 1.94
N HIS A 79 7.18 -4.59 1.77
CA HIS A 79 7.68 -3.67 2.78
C HIS A 79 6.65 -2.58 3.13
N LEU A 80 6.05 -1.94 2.12
CA LEU A 80 4.99 -0.95 2.32
C LEU A 80 3.78 -1.53 3.07
N GLY A 81 3.31 -2.71 2.67
CA GLY A 81 2.18 -3.38 3.32
C GLY A 81 2.46 -3.70 4.79
N VAL A 82 3.61 -4.32 5.08
CA VAL A 82 4.02 -4.66 6.44
C VAL A 82 4.18 -3.41 7.31
N ALA A 83 4.83 -2.37 6.81
CA ALA A 83 5.02 -1.12 7.55
C ALA A 83 3.69 -0.43 7.88
N LEU A 84 2.76 -0.36 6.92
CA LEU A 84 1.45 0.23 7.16
C LEU A 84 0.64 -0.53 8.19
N TYR A 85 0.64 -1.86 8.11
CA TYR A 85 -0.16 -2.71 8.98
C TYR A 85 0.42 -2.80 10.40
N ARG A 86 1.74 -2.89 10.54
CA ARG A 86 2.40 -3.10 11.84
C ARG A 86 2.78 -1.81 12.57
N ARG A 87 3.17 -0.75 11.84
CA ARG A 87 3.79 0.45 12.43
C ARG A 87 2.96 1.71 12.27
N LEU A 88 2.18 1.82 11.19
CA LEU A 88 1.49 3.07 10.83
C LEU A 88 -0.02 2.86 10.62
N PRO A 89 -0.76 2.28 11.60
CA PRO A 89 -2.17 1.93 11.42
C PRO A 89 -3.06 3.16 11.15
N ARG A 90 -2.72 4.33 11.72
CA ARG A 90 -3.42 5.59 11.47
C ARG A 90 -3.26 6.05 10.02
N LEU A 91 -2.06 5.91 9.45
CA LEU A 91 -1.80 6.21 8.04
C LEU A 91 -2.55 5.24 7.13
N ALA A 92 -2.58 3.95 7.49
CA ALA A 92 -3.33 2.92 6.76
C ALA A 92 -4.84 3.23 6.71
N ALA A 93 -5.42 3.70 7.81
CA ALA A 93 -6.83 4.10 7.86
C ALA A 93 -7.13 5.28 6.91
N LEU A 94 -6.34 6.36 6.97
CA LEU A 94 -6.48 7.49 6.06
C LEU A 94 -6.30 7.10 4.58
N PHE A 95 -5.41 6.14 4.32
CA PHE A 95 -5.23 5.61 2.97
C PHE A 95 -6.45 4.81 2.49
N ALA A 96 -7.01 3.96 3.35
CA ALA A 96 -8.22 3.19 3.06
C ALA A 96 -9.45 4.09 2.82
N ASP A 97 -9.55 5.22 3.52
CA ASP A 97 -10.61 6.22 3.32
C ASP A 97 -10.43 7.07 2.05
N GLY A 98 -9.34 6.83 1.30
CA GLY A 98 -9.00 7.54 0.08
C GLY A 98 -8.51 8.98 0.31
N VAL A 99 -8.19 9.35 1.55
CA VAL A 99 -7.73 10.70 1.92
C VAL A 99 -6.29 10.93 1.44
N LEU A 100 -5.47 9.87 1.41
CA LEU A 100 -4.08 9.94 1.02
C LEU A 100 -3.83 9.16 -0.28
N SER A 101 -3.02 9.71 -1.16
CA SER A 101 -2.57 8.99 -2.36
C SER A 101 -1.50 7.95 -2.00
N TYR A 102 -1.43 6.87 -2.80
CA TYR A 102 -0.39 5.85 -2.65
C TYR A 102 1.02 6.44 -2.63
N ARG A 103 1.29 7.47 -3.44
CA ARG A 103 2.60 8.15 -3.48
C ARG A 103 2.93 8.82 -2.15
N THR A 104 1.95 9.49 -1.52
CA THR A 104 2.13 10.17 -0.24
C THR A 104 2.40 9.14 0.86
N VAL A 105 1.59 8.09 0.89
CA VAL A 105 1.73 6.98 1.84
C VAL A 105 3.11 6.33 1.73
N ALA A 106 3.53 5.99 0.51
CA ALA A 106 4.85 5.41 0.29
C ALA A 106 5.97 6.34 0.74
N ALA A 107 5.87 7.65 0.48
CA ALA A 107 6.86 8.61 0.93
C ALA A 107 6.95 8.70 2.46
N VAL A 108 5.83 8.65 3.17
CA VAL A 108 5.82 8.64 4.64
C VAL A 108 6.46 7.36 5.17
N VAL A 109 6.09 6.19 4.65
CA VAL A 109 6.67 4.90 5.06
C VAL A 109 8.19 4.93 4.91
N TRP A 110 8.71 5.26 3.71
CA TRP A 110 10.16 5.27 3.47
C TRP A 110 10.92 6.30 4.31
N ARG A 111 10.31 7.46 4.61
CA ARG A 111 10.95 8.48 5.45
C ARG A 111 10.95 8.13 6.93
N THR A 112 10.01 7.29 7.36
CA THR A 112 9.88 6.87 8.76
C THR A 112 10.52 5.52 9.02
N ASP A 113 11.12 4.87 8.01
CA ASP A 113 11.57 3.49 8.12
C ASP A 113 12.58 3.26 9.26
N LEU A 114 13.47 4.23 9.50
CA LEU A 114 14.49 4.17 10.55
C LEU A 114 13.99 4.64 11.94
N VAL A 115 12.78 5.16 12.05
CA VAL A 115 12.19 5.61 13.32
C VAL A 115 11.57 4.42 14.04
N GLN A 116 12.21 3.93 15.10
CA GLN A 116 11.73 2.77 15.87
C GLN A 116 10.93 3.15 17.12
N ASP A 117 10.92 4.44 17.49
CA ASP A 117 10.14 4.95 18.62
C ASP A 117 8.66 5.02 18.23
N ALA A 118 7.85 4.17 18.87
CA ALA A 118 6.41 4.11 18.63
C ALA A 118 5.69 5.40 19.03
N ASP A 119 6.13 6.07 20.10
CA ASP A 119 5.52 7.33 20.56
C ASP A 119 5.80 8.46 19.57
N ALA A 120 6.93 8.41 18.85
CA ALA A 120 7.25 9.35 17.78
C ALA A 120 6.44 9.11 16.49
N LEU A 121 5.89 7.90 16.29
CA LEU A 121 5.05 7.53 15.14
C LEU A 121 3.55 7.70 15.42
N GLY A 122 3.18 7.78 16.71
CA GLY A 122 1.96 8.40 17.25
C GLY A 122 0.71 7.54 17.38
#